data_AF-A0A8J6LVA7-F1
#
_entry.id   AF-A0A8J6LVA7-F1
#
_cell.length_a   1.000
_cell.length_b   1.000
_cell.length_c   1.000
_cell.angle_alpha   90.00
_cell.angle_beta   90.00
_cell.angle_gamma   90.00
#
_symmetry.space_group_name_H-M   'P 1'
#
loop_
_entity.id
_entity.type
_entity.pdbx_description
1 polymer ?
#
loop_
_entity_poly.entity_id
_entity_poly.type
_entity_poly.pdbx_seq_one_letter_code
_entity_poly.pdbx_strand_id
1 'polypeptide(L)'
;VLVHDAARPLVPVELVDAVAAAVRAGAEAVIPALPVADTIKQVEGGLVVATPDRSGLAAVQTPQGFSREVLEKAHAAATGDTATDDAGLVERLGLPVRTVPGSEEAFKVTRPVDLLLAEAILARRRHR
;
A
#
# COMPACT_ATOMS: atom_id res chain seq x y z
N VAL A 1 -14.40 -0.88 -4.75
CA VAL A 1 -13.71 -2.18 -4.53
C VAL A 1 -12.53 -1.93 -3.63
N LEU A 2 -12.31 -2.79 -2.62
CA LEU A 2 -11.07 -2.78 -1.84
C LEU A 2 -10.28 -4.04 -2.17
N VAL A 3 -9.05 -3.89 -2.65
CA VAL A 3 -8.14 -5.01 -2.90
C VAL A 3 -7.13 -5.06 -1.77
N HIS A 4 -6.98 -6.23 -1.14
CA HIS A 4 -6.18 -6.38 0.06
C HIS A 4 -5.26 -7.61 -0.01
N ASP A 5 -4.01 -7.42 0.40
CA ASP A 5 -3.05 -8.51 0.56
C ASP A 5 -3.50 -9.41 1.72
N ALA A 6 -3.73 -10.70 1.45
CA ALA A 6 -3.97 -11.68 2.52
C ALA A 6 -2.79 -11.76 3.53
N ALA A 7 -1.58 -11.39 3.10
CA ALA A 7 -0.39 -11.37 3.94
C ALA A 7 -0.28 -10.15 4.88
N ARG A 8 -1.32 -9.29 4.97
CA ARG A 8 -1.39 -8.17 5.93
C ARG A 8 -2.51 -8.43 6.96
N PRO A 9 -2.38 -9.44 7.83
CA PRO A 9 -3.49 -9.89 8.69
C PRO A 9 -3.88 -8.91 9.80
N LEU A 10 -3.06 -7.89 10.08
CA LEU A 10 -3.22 -7.01 11.25
C LEU A 10 -3.66 -5.59 10.91
N VAL A 11 -4.05 -5.32 9.66
CA VAL A 11 -4.54 -4.00 9.26
C VAL A 11 -5.61 -3.50 10.22
N PRO A 12 -5.45 -2.30 10.81
CA PRO A 12 -6.48 -1.72 11.68
C PRO A 12 -7.77 -1.43 10.91
N VAL A 13 -8.91 -1.62 11.58
CA VAL A 13 -10.24 -1.38 10.98
C VAL A 13 -10.38 0.08 10.52
N GLU A 14 -9.82 1.01 11.29
CA GLU A 14 -9.86 2.44 11.01
C GLU A 14 -9.15 2.77 9.69
N LEU A 15 -8.10 2.03 9.34
CA LEU A 15 -7.42 2.20 8.06
C LEU A 15 -8.28 1.72 6.89
N VAL A 16 -8.97 0.58 7.06
CA VAL A 16 -9.94 0.09 6.07
C VAL A 16 -11.07 1.09 5.87
N ASP A 17 -11.61 1.63 6.97
CA ASP A 17 -12.67 2.62 6.95
C ASP A 17 -12.24 3.93 6.28
N ALA A 18 -11.02 4.40 6.54
CA ALA A 18 -10.47 5.60 5.92
C ALA A 18 -10.36 5.45 4.39
N VAL A 19 -9.85 4.32 3.90
CA VAL A 19 -9.78 4.03 2.46
C VAL A 19 -11.18 3.97 1.86
N ALA A 20 -12.10 3.25 2.51
CA ALA A 20 -13.47 3.11 2.03
C ALA A 20 -14.22 4.46 2.01
N ALA A 21 -14.01 5.30 3.02
CA ALA A 21 -14.59 6.64 3.11
C ALA A 21 -14.07 7.55 1.99
N ALA A 22 -12.77 7.51 1.70
CA ALA A 22 -12.19 8.29 0.62
C ALA A 22 -12.77 7.92 -0.75
N VAL A 23 -12.93 6.61 -1.03
CA VAL A 23 -13.60 6.15 -2.26
C VAL A 23 -15.07 6.61 -2.30
N ARG A 24 -15.80 6.49 -1.19
CA ARG A 24 -17.20 6.96 -1.10
C ARG A 24 -17.33 8.48 -1.27
N ALA A 25 -16.29 9.24 -0.92
CA ALA A 25 -16.23 10.68 -1.12
C ALA A 25 -15.88 11.09 -2.57
N GLY A 26 -15.75 10.12 -3.48
CA GLY A 26 -15.53 10.35 -4.91
C GLY A 26 -14.09 10.16 -5.37
N ALA A 27 -13.18 9.66 -4.53
CA ALA A 27 -11.87 9.27 -5.01
C ALA A 27 -11.94 8.00 -5.88
N GLU A 28 -11.36 8.06 -7.08
CA GLU A 28 -11.35 6.94 -8.01
C GLU A 28 -10.33 5.86 -7.64
N ALA A 29 -9.22 6.24 -7.02
CA ALA A 29 -8.19 5.36 -6.51
C ALA A 29 -7.57 5.95 -5.23
N VAL A 30 -7.37 5.10 -4.22
CA VAL A 30 -6.88 5.47 -2.90
C VAL A 30 -5.95 4.39 -2.35
N ILE A 31 -4.80 4.80 -1.83
CA ILE A 31 -3.85 3.88 -1.17
C ILE A 31 -3.45 4.40 0.22
N PRO A 32 -3.34 3.52 1.22
CA PRO A 32 -2.60 3.81 2.44
C PRO A 32 -1.11 4.02 2.14
N ALA A 33 -0.54 5.07 2.72
CA ALA A 33 0.87 5.40 2.53
C ALA A 33 1.52 5.77 3.87
N LEU A 34 2.67 5.15 4.18
CA LEU A 34 3.52 5.51 5.30
C LEU A 34 4.76 6.25 4.82
N PRO A 35 5.14 7.39 5.43
CA PRO A 35 6.42 8.03 5.15
C PRO A 35 7.58 7.05 5.35
N VAL A 36 8.59 7.13 4.49
CA VAL A 36 9.77 6.28 4.65
C VAL A 36 10.64 6.82 5.80
N ALA A 37 10.88 5.98 6.82
CA ALA A 37 11.72 6.34 7.96
C ALA A 37 13.22 6.32 7.60
N ASP A 38 13.66 5.26 6.93
CA ASP A 38 15.06 5.05 6.58
C ASP A 38 15.51 5.88 5.37
N THR A 39 16.81 6.07 5.23
CA THR A 39 17.37 6.64 4.00
C THR A 39 17.28 5.61 2.87
N ILE A 40 16.63 5.96 1.77
CA ILE A 40 16.55 5.11 0.58
C ILE A 40 17.75 5.36 -0.35
N LYS A 41 18.33 4.27 -0.85
CA LYS A 41 19.40 4.29 -1.86
C LYS A 41 18.92 3.55 -3.10
N GLN A 42 19.16 4.13 -4.27
CA GLN A 42 19.12 3.39 -5.53
C GLN A 42 20.47 2.69 -5.70
N VAL A 43 20.45 1.39 -5.98
CA VAL A 43 21.65 0.55 -6.04
C VAL A 43 21.63 -0.28 -7.33
N GLU A 44 22.74 -0.29 -8.05
CA GLU A 44 22.94 -1.09 -9.27
C GLU A 44 24.28 -1.82 -9.18
N GLY A 45 24.29 -3.14 -9.39
CA GLY A 45 25.51 -3.94 -9.27
C GLY A 45 26.22 -3.87 -7.90
N GLY A 46 25.48 -3.55 -6.83
CA GLY A 46 26.02 -3.35 -5.48
C GLY A 46 26.61 -1.96 -5.21
N LEU A 47 26.54 -1.04 -6.17
CA LEU A 47 27.00 0.35 -6.03
C LEU A 47 25.81 1.30 -5.86
N VAL A 48 25.93 2.26 -4.95
CA VAL A 48 24.93 3.33 -4.79
C VAL A 48 25.01 4.28 -5.98
N VAL A 49 23.91 4.44 -6.72
CA VAL A 49 23.81 5.34 -7.89
C VAL A 49 23.03 6.62 -7.58
N ALA A 50 22.11 6.58 -6.61
CA ALA A 50 21.36 7.76 -6.17
C ALA A 50 20.89 7.65 -4.72
N THR A 51 20.59 8.80 -4.12
CA THR A 51 19.89 8.91 -2.82
C THR A 51 18.71 9.85 -3.02
N PRO A 52 17.52 9.33 -3.32
CA PRO A 52 16.32 10.16 -3.47
C PRO A 52 16.00 10.94 -2.19
N ASP A 53 15.37 12.12 -2.32
CA ASP A 53 14.82 12.82 -1.17
C ASP A 53 13.64 12.04 -0.59
N ARG A 54 13.80 11.57 0.66
CA ARG A 54 12.77 10.79 1.35
C ARG A 54 11.50 11.58 1.66
N SER A 55 11.54 12.92 1.62
CA SER A 55 10.38 13.77 1.96
C SER A 55 9.18 13.53 1.04
N GLY A 56 9.45 13.13 -0.21
CA GLY A 56 8.44 12.76 -1.21
C GLY A 56 8.21 11.25 -1.36
N LEU A 57 8.79 10.41 -0.49
CA LEU A 57 8.68 8.94 -0.60
C LEU A 57 7.77 8.36 0.48
N ALA A 58 6.99 7.36 0.08
CA ALA A 58 6.16 6.59 0.98
C ALA A 58 6.17 5.10 0.64
N ALA A 59 6.10 4.26 1.69
CA ALA A 59 5.80 2.86 1.58
C ALA A 59 4.28 2.67 1.43
N VAL A 60 3.85 2.13 0.30
CA VAL A 60 2.44 1.85 0.01
C VAL A 60 1.99 0.57 0.73
N GLN A 61 0.77 0.59 1.23
CA GLN A 61 0.14 -0.55 1.89
C GLN A 61 -1.20 -0.87 1.22
N THR A 62 -1.85 -1.95 1.67
CA THR A 62 -3.21 -2.30 1.27
C THR A 62 -4.09 -2.36 2.55
N PRO A 63 -5.41 -2.16 2.46
CA PRO A 63 -6.26 -2.22 1.26
C PRO A 63 -6.07 -1.03 0.32
N GLN A 64 -6.01 -1.29 -0.98
CA GLN A 64 -6.13 -0.27 -2.02
C GLN A 64 -7.60 -0.14 -2.40
N GLY A 65 -8.12 1.09 -2.46
CA GLY A 65 -9.52 1.38 -2.73
C GLY A 65 -9.72 1.98 -4.11
N PHE A 66 -10.70 1.48 -4.86
CA PHE A 66 -10.99 1.94 -6.21
C PHE A 66 -12.48 2.09 -6.48
N SER A 67 -12.84 3.01 -7.37
CA SER A 67 -14.12 2.89 -8.08
C SER A 67 -14.08 1.62 -8.93
N ARG A 68 -15.22 0.93 -9.07
CA ARG A 68 -15.25 -0.33 -9.81
C ARG A 68 -14.86 -0.12 -11.28
N GLU A 69 -15.39 0.93 -11.89
CA GLU A 69 -15.14 1.29 -13.29
C GLU A 69 -13.65 1.52 -13.57
N VAL A 70 -12.98 2.29 -12.70
CA VAL A 70 -11.54 2.58 -12.88
C VAL A 70 -10.69 1.33 -12.72
N LEU A 71 -11.01 0.47 -11.75
CA LEU A 71 -10.28 -0.80 -11.57
C LEU A 71 -10.43 -1.71 -12.78
N GLU A 72 -11.65 -1.89 -13.29
CA GLU A 72 -11.92 -2.71 -14.49
C GLU A 72 -11.21 -2.16 -15.72
N LYS A 73 -11.25 -0.83 -15.93
CA LYS A 73 -10.53 -0.16 -17.02
C LYS A 73 -9.01 -0.34 -16.90
N ALA A 74 -8.47 -0.22 -15.69
CA ALA A 74 -7.04 -0.36 -15.42
C ALA A 74 -6.53 -1.77 -15.74
N HIS A 75 -7.26 -2.81 -15.33
CA HIS A 75 -6.92 -4.18 -15.69
C HIS A 75 -7.12 -4.48 -17.18
N ALA A 76 -8.17 -3.95 -17.81
CA ALA A 76 -8.41 -4.18 -19.25
C ALA A 76 -7.32 -3.55 -20.13
N ALA A 77 -6.75 -2.42 -19.71
CA ALA A 77 -5.64 -1.76 -20.40
C ALA A 77 -4.28 -2.42 -20.13
N ALA A 78 -4.18 -3.31 -19.13
CA ALA A 78 -2.94 -3.98 -18.75
C ALA A 78 -2.60 -5.09 -19.75
N THR A 79 -1.96 -4.75 -20.87
CA THR A 79 -1.51 -5.75 -21.86
C THR A 79 -0.08 -6.21 -21.56
N GLY A 80 0.08 -7.35 -20.88
CA GLY A 80 1.38 -8.01 -20.70
C GLY A 80 2.37 -7.35 -19.74
N ASP A 81 2.03 -6.19 -19.17
CA ASP A 81 2.87 -5.46 -18.22
C ASP A 81 2.65 -5.92 -16.78
N THR A 82 3.76 -6.07 -16.05
CA THR A 82 3.76 -6.35 -14.62
C THR A 82 3.62 -5.06 -13.82
N ALA A 83 2.41 -4.76 -13.36
CA ALA A 83 2.25 -3.87 -12.22
C ALA A 83 2.60 -4.60 -10.93
N THR A 84 3.26 -3.88 -10.02
CA THR A 84 3.54 -4.39 -8.68
C THR A 84 2.31 -4.39 -7.78
N ASP A 85 1.32 -3.55 -8.10
CA ASP A 85 0.01 -3.44 -7.45
C ASP A 85 -1.05 -2.82 -8.39
N ASP A 86 -2.32 -2.79 -7.95
CA ASP A 86 -3.43 -2.28 -8.74
C ASP A 86 -3.41 -0.76 -8.89
N ALA A 87 -2.88 -0.04 -7.88
CA ALA A 87 -2.68 1.40 -7.96
C ALA A 87 -1.76 1.78 -9.13
N GLY A 88 -0.68 1.03 -9.34
CA GLY A 88 0.21 1.21 -10.48
C GLY A 88 -0.41 0.91 -11.84
N LEU A 89 -1.54 0.17 -11.90
CA LEU A 89 -2.33 0.06 -13.13
C LEU A 89 -3.15 1.35 -13.37
N VAL A 90 -3.71 1.93 -12.31
CA VAL A 90 -4.45 3.19 -12.39
C VAL A 90 -3.54 4.37 -12.77
N GLU A 91 -2.34 4.45 -12.19
CA GLU A 91 -1.35 5.48 -12.53
C GLU A 91 -1.00 5.47 -14.02
N ARG A 92 -0.91 4.28 -14.64
CA ARG A 92 -0.66 4.11 -16.07
C ARG A 92 -1.78 4.60 -16.97
N LEU A 93 -3.01 4.65 -16.47
CA LEU A 93 -4.11 5.32 -17.17
C LEU A 93 -3.99 6.85 -17.12
N GLY A 94 -2.99 7.41 -16.44
CA GLY A 94 -2.85 8.84 -16.18
C GLY A 94 -3.86 9.37 -15.16
N LEU A 95 -4.51 8.47 -14.41
CA LEU A 95 -5.50 8.82 -13.40
C LEU A 95 -4.82 9.05 -12.04
N PRO A 96 -5.31 10.01 -11.24
CA PRO A 96 -4.71 10.31 -9.95
C PRO A 96 -5.01 9.21 -8.92
N VAL A 97 -3.99 8.81 -8.18
CA VAL A 97 -4.13 7.95 -6.98
C VAL A 97 -3.97 8.81 -5.74
N ARG A 98 -4.99 8.86 -4.89
CA ARG A 98 -4.95 9.60 -3.63
C ARG A 98 -4.31 8.76 -2.53
N THR A 99 -3.74 9.42 -1.53
CA THR A 99 -3.20 8.75 -0.35
C THR A 99 -4.05 9.03 0.88
N VAL A 100 -4.08 8.06 1.80
CA VAL A 100 -4.50 8.25 3.19
C VAL A 100 -3.34 7.84 4.11
N PRO A 101 -3.24 8.37 5.34
CA PRO A 101 -2.22 7.93 6.29
C PRO A 101 -2.28 6.42 6.50
N GLY A 102 -1.15 5.73 6.34
CA GLY A 102 -1.02 4.30 6.60
C GLY A 102 -0.92 3.96 8.09
N SER A 103 -0.65 2.69 8.39
CA SER A 103 -0.45 2.19 9.75
C SER A 103 0.75 1.26 9.82
N GLU A 104 1.60 1.42 10.84
CA GLU A 104 2.72 0.51 11.07
C GLU A 104 2.25 -0.95 11.29
N GLU A 105 1.04 -1.15 11.84
CA GLU A 105 0.47 -2.49 12.04
C GLU A 105 -0.04 -3.12 10.74
N ALA A 106 -0.14 -2.36 9.64
CA ALA A 106 -0.53 -2.86 8.32
C ALA A 106 0.66 -3.41 7.50
N PHE A 107 1.74 -3.83 8.16
CA PHE A 107 2.90 -4.43 7.50
C PHE A 107 2.54 -5.78 6.84
N LYS A 108 3.27 -6.11 5.76
CA LYS A 108 3.12 -7.39 5.06
C LYS A 108 4.03 -8.42 5.71
N VAL A 109 3.46 -9.56 6.07
CA VAL A 109 4.23 -10.73 6.52
C VAL A 109 4.88 -11.36 5.31
N THR A 110 6.20 -11.23 5.20
CA THR A 110 7.01 -11.72 4.07
C THR A 110 8.22 -12.54 4.51
N ARG A 111 8.63 -12.39 5.77
CA ARG A 111 9.80 -13.03 6.37
C ARG A 111 9.41 -13.68 7.69
N PRO A 112 10.14 -14.71 8.16
CA PRO A 112 9.88 -15.35 9.44
C PRO A 112 9.85 -14.38 10.63
N VAL A 113 10.70 -13.35 10.63
CA VAL A 113 10.71 -12.33 11.70
C VAL A 113 9.42 -11.50 11.75
N ASP A 114 8.74 -11.33 10.62
CA ASP A 114 7.48 -10.58 10.55
C ASP A 114 6.37 -11.32 11.30
N LEU A 115 6.42 -12.67 11.36
CA LEU A 115 5.48 -13.48 12.15
C LEU A 115 5.63 -13.22 13.65
N LEU A 116 6.87 -13.13 14.15
CA LEU A 116 7.13 -12.83 15.56
C LEU A 116 6.53 -11.48 15.97
N LEU A 117 6.68 -10.48 15.10
CA LEU A 117 6.07 -9.16 15.30
C LEU A 117 4.53 -9.26 15.29
N ALA A 118 3.96 -10.01 14.35
CA ALA A 118 2.52 -10.19 14.26
C ALA A 118 1.92 -10.85 15.52
N GLU A 119 2.56 -11.91 16.00
CA GLU A 119 2.18 -12.60 17.23
C GLU A 119 2.26 -11.67 18.46
N ALA A 120 3.32 -10.87 18.58
CA ALA A 120 3.47 -9.91 19.66
C ALA A 120 2.36 -8.84 19.65
N ILE A 121 2.00 -8.32 18.48
CA ILE A 121 0.90 -7.36 18.34
C ILE A 121 -0.44 -7.99 18.73
N LEU A 122 -0.71 -9.22 18.26
CA LEU A 122 -1.93 -9.96 18.62
C LEU A 122 -2.02 -10.22 20.12
N ALA A 123 -0.92 -10.63 20.75
CA ALA A 123 -0.86 -10.82 22.20
C ALA A 123 -1.19 -9.53 22.93
N ARG A 124 -0.59 -8.40 22.53
CA ARG A 124 -0.87 -7.07 23.10
C ARG A 124 -2.35 -6.68 22.98
N ARG A 125 -3.00 -6.98 21.85
CA ARG A 125 -4.44 -6.69 21.65
C ARG A 125 -5.35 -7.52 22.55
N ARG A 126 -4.99 -8.77 22.88
CA ARG A 126 -5.77 -9.64 23.77
C ARG A 126 -5.74 -9.22 25.24
N HIS A 127 -4.76 -8.42 25.63
CA HIS A 127 -4.60 -7.91 26.99
C HIS A 127 -5.15 -6.49 27.20
N ARG A 128 -5.78 -5.90 26.17
CA ARG A 128 -6.57 -4.67 26.27
C ARG A 128 -8.05 -5.02 26.43
#